data_AF-A0AAU8G9Y6-F1
#
_entry.id   AF-A0AAU8G9Y6-F1
#
_cell.length_a   1.000
_cell.length_b   1.000
_cell.length_c   1.000
_cell.angle_alpha   90.00
_cell.angle_beta   90.00
_cell.angle_gamma   90.00
#
_symmetry.space_group_name_H-M   'P 1'
#
loop_
_entity.id
_entity.type
_entity.pdbx_description
1 polymer ?
#
loop_
_entity_poly.entity_id
_entity_poly.type
_entity_poly.pdbx_seq_one_letter_code
_entity_poly.pdbx_strand_id
1 'polypeptide(L)'
;MLLGFVFLLIWIWLVWEYRRRKASLFSKDESAAAAVWLKLFRRSLWLGGIAAAVFAASVLIHNAASALMGIEEAVFFIAALIALVAFVITTGVSLVLYVRGRLR
;
A
#
# COMPACT_ATOMS: atom_id res chain seq x y z
N MET A 1 -10.13 5.77 -11.77
CA MET A 1 -9.73 6.58 -10.60
C MET A 1 -10.45 6.17 -9.31
N LEU A 2 -11.76 5.89 -9.32
CA LEU A 2 -12.51 5.48 -8.12
C LEU A 2 -11.88 4.31 -7.34
N LEU A 3 -11.43 3.27 -8.05
CA LEU A 3 -10.80 2.10 -7.42
C LEU A 3 -9.53 2.47 -6.62
N GLY A 4 -8.64 3.29 -7.20
CA GLY A 4 -7.41 3.71 -6.52
C GLY A 4 -7.68 4.50 -5.24
N PHE A 5 -8.73 5.33 -5.24
CA PHE A 5 -9.17 6.07 -4.06
C PHE A 5 -9.72 5.14 -2.96
N VAL A 6 -10.53 4.14 -3.33
CA VAL A 6 -11.02 3.13 -2.38
C VAL A 6 -9.85 2.38 -1.73
N PHE A 7 -8.88 1.93 -2.53
CA PHE A 7 -7.68 1.25 -2.01
C PHE A 7 -6.83 2.17 -1.12
N LEU A 8 -6.75 3.46 -1.43
CA LEU A 8 -6.06 4.44 -0.59
C LEU A 8 -6.71 4.55 0.80
N LEU A 9 -8.04 4.67 0.86
CA LEU A 9 -8.76 4.72 2.13
C LEU A 9 -8.59 3.44 2.95
N ILE A 10 -8.66 2.28 2.29
CA ILE A 10 -8.42 0.98 2.93
C ILE A 10 -6.99 0.92 3.50
N TRP A 11 -5.99 1.33 2.72
CA TRP A 11 -4.60 1.33 3.15
C TRP A 11 -4.38 2.26 4.35
N ILE A 12 -4.91 3.49 4.30
CA ILE A 12 -4.82 4.45 5.41
C ILE A 12 -5.46 3.86 6.68
N TRP A 13 -6.65 3.26 6.54
CA TRP A 13 -7.34 2.62 7.66
C TRP A 13 -6.51 1.46 8.24
N LEU A 14 -5.95 0.58 7.39
CA LEU A 14 -5.09 -0.53 7.83
C LEU A 14 -3.83 -0.03 8.55
N VAL A 15 -3.19 1.03 8.05
CA VAL A 15 -2.02 1.64 8.71
C VAL A 15 -2.39 2.22 10.06
N TRP A 16 -3.52 2.92 10.14
CA TRP A 16 -4.00 3.49 11.39
C TRP A 16 -4.34 2.41 12.41
N GLU A 17 -5.00 1.35 11.98
CA GLU A 17 -5.36 0.23 12.85
C GLU A 17 -4.11 -0.54 13.31
N TYR A 18 -3.13 -0.74 12.42
CA TYR A 18 -1.82 -1.29 12.77
C TYR A 18 -1.12 -0.45 13.86
N ARG A 19 -1.16 0.88 13.74
CA ARG A 19 -0.55 1.79 14.73
C ARG A 19 -1.28 1.75 16.07
N ARG A 20 -2.62 1.76 16.08
CA ARG A 20 -3.41 1.76 17.32
C ARG A 20 -3.37 0.44 18.06
N ARG A 21 -3.42 -0.69 17.33
CA ARG A 21 -3.59 -2.03 17.91
C ARG A 21 -2.35 -2.90 17.83
N LYS A 22 -1.15 -2.31 17.63
CA LYS A 22 0.11 -3.04 17.45
C LYS A 22 0.36 -4.14 18.49
N ALA A 23 -0.05 -3.92 19.74
CA ALA A 23 0.11 -4.85 20.85
C ALA A 23 -1.06 -5.83 21.06
N SER A 24 -2.22 -5.58 20.44
CA SER A 24 -3.44 -6.39 20.60
C SER A 24 -3.90 -7.07 19.32
N LEU A 25 -3.16 -6.90 18.22
CA LEU A 25 -3.50 -7.49 16.92
C LEU A 25 -3.21 -8.98 16.86
N PHE A 26 -2.32 -9.47 17.72
CA PHE A 26 -1.90 -10.87 17.85
C PHE A 26 -1.64 -11.11 19.33
N SER A 27 -2.25 -12.14 19.93
CA SER A 27 -2.22 -12.34 21.38
C SER A 27 -0.80 -12.60 21.88
N LYS A 28 -0.50 -12.19 23.13
CA LYS A 28 0.82 -12.38 23.76
C LYS A 28 1.24 -13.86 23.88
N ASP A 29 0.30 -14.79 23.73
CA ASP A 29 0.51 -16.23 23.88
C ASP A 29 0.67 -16.97 22.53
N GLU A 30 0.73 -16.26 21.40
CA GLU A 30 0.71 -16.89 20.08
C GLU A 30 2.08 -17.43 19.61
N SER A 31 2.05 -18.69 19.18
CA SER A 31 3.07 -19.43 18.44
C SER A 31 3.91 -18.59 17.46
N ALA A 32 5.16 -19.00 17.21
CA ALA A 32 6.10 -18.36 16.26
C ALA A 32 5.49 -17.95 14.90
N ALA A 33 4.41 -18.62 14.46
CA ALA A 33 3.65 -18.27 13.27
C ALA A 33 3.03 -16.86 13.30
N ALA A 34 2.47 -16.39 14.43
CA ALA A 34 1.84 -15.07 14.52
C ALA A 34 2.82 -13.92 14.35
N ALA A 35 4.03 -14.06 14.92
CA ALA A 35 5.11 -13.11 14.72
C ALA A 35 5.51 -13.00 13.24
N VAL A 36 5.51 -14.12 12.51
CA VAL A 36 5.76 -14.13 11.05
C VAL A 36 4.67 -13.38 10.31
N TRP A 37 3.39 -13.62 10.63
CA TRP A 37 2.25 -12.92 10.01
C TRP A 37 2.27 -11.42 10.24
N LEU A 38 2.55 -10.98 11.47
CA LEU A 38 2.68 -9.56 11.80
C LEU A 38 3.84 -8.91 11.03
N LYS A 39 4.97 -9.61 10.88
CA LYS A 39 6.12 -9.13 10.12
C LYS A 39 5.80 -8.99 8.63
N LEU A 40 5.08 -9.95 8.07
CA LEU A 40 4.59 -9.90 6.68
C LEU A 40 3.59 -8.75 6.48
N PHE A 41 2.63 -8.60 7.38
CA PHE A 41 1.65 -7.51 7.34
C PHE A 41 2.33 -6.13 7.41
N ARG A 42 3.30 -5.97 8.31
CA ARG A 42 4.09 -4.72 8.39
C ARG A 42 4.84 -4.45 7.09
N ARG A 43 5.48 -5.47 6.51
CA ARG A 43 6.21 -5.33 5.24
C ARG A 43 5.27 -4.97 4.09
N SER A 44 4.10 -5.61 4.00
CA SER A 44 3.13 -5.33 2.94
C SER A 44 2.58 -3.90 3.04
N LEU A 45 2.29 -3.41 4.25
CA LEU A 45 1.89 -2.01 4.45
C LEU A 45 2.96 -1.02 4.00
N TRP A 46 4.23 -1.29 4.33
CA TRP A 46 5.37 -0.47 3.89
C TRP A 46 5.53 -0.46 2.37
N LEU A 47 5.47 -1.62 1.73
CA LEU A 47 5.53 -1.73 0.27
C LEU A 47 4.37 -0.97 -0.39
N GLY A 48 3.16 -1.02 0.19
CA GLY A 48 2.04 -0.20 -0.26
C GLY A 48 2.32 1.30 -0.13
N GLY A 49 2.90 1.75 0.98
CA GLY A 49 3.28 3.16 1.15
C GLY A 49 4.30 3.63 0.11
N ILE A 50 5.30 2.79 -0.19
CA ILE A 50 6.30 3.07 -1.23
C ILE A 50 5.64 3.14 -2.61
N ALA A 51 4.78 2.17 -2.95
CA ALA A 51 4.07 2.15 -4.23
C ALA A 51 3.18 3.39 -4.41
N ALA A 52 2.47 3.81 -3.36
CA ALA A 52 1.66 5.04 -3.38
C ALA A 52 2.53 6.30 -3.59
N ALA A 53 3.70 6.37 -2.94
CA ALA A 53 4.63 7.48 -3.11
C ALA A 53 5.22 7.54 -4.52
N VAL A 54 5.61 6.39 -5.09
CA VAL A 54 6.09 6.29 -6.47
C VAL A 54 5.00 6.71 -7.45
N PHE A 55 3.76 6.24 -7.26
CA PHE A 55 2.61 6.66 -8.07
C PHE A 55 2.45 8.19 -8.07
N ALA A 56 2.41 8.80 -6.88
CA ALA A 56 2.27 10.25 -6.74
C ALA A 56 3.42 11.01 -7.43
N ALA A 57 4.67 10.58 -7.20
CA ALA A 57 5.84 11.18 -7.83
C ALA A 57 5.79 11.07 -9.37
N SER A 58 5.48 9.88 -9.90
CA SER A 58 5.38 9.66 -11.34
C SER A 58 4.29 10.51 -12.00
N VAL A 59 3.12 10.64 -11.37
CA VAL A 59 2.04 11.50 -11.87
C VAL A 59 2.45 12.98 -11.85
N LEU A 60 3.07 13.44 -10.75
CA LEU A 60 3.53 14.82 -10.65
C LEU A 60 4.59 15.14 -11.71
N ILE A 61 5.56 14.25 -11.90
CA ILE A 61 6.62 14.44 -12.91
C ILE A 61 6.03 14.40 -14.33
N HIS A 62 5.14 13.45 -14.63
CA HIS A 62 4.49 13.36 -15.94
C HIS A 62 3.74 14.66 -16.28
N ASN A 63 2.96 15.18 -15.34
CA ASN A 63 2.21 16.42 -15.54
C ASN A 63 3.12 17.64 -15.65
N ALA A 64 4.16 17.73 -14.83
CA ALA A 64 5.13 18.82 -14.88
C ALA A 64 5.92 18.80 -16.20
N ALA A 65 6.40 17.64 -16.65
CA ALA A 65 7.10 17.48 -17.92
C ALA A 65 6.19 17.84 -19.11
N SER A 66 4.95 17.35 -19.11
CA SER A 66 3.97 17.68 -20.15
C SER A 66 3.67 19.17 -20.21
N ALA A 67 3.53 19.84 -19.05
CA ALA A 67 3.26 21.27 -18.97
C ALA A 67 4.46 22.15 -19.35
N LEU A 68 5.69 21.74 -18.99
CA LEU A 68 6.90 22.55 -19.20
C LEU A 68 7.52 22.34 -20.58
N MET A 69 7.52 21.11 -21.09
CA MET A 69 8.24 20.74 -22.30
C MET A 69 7.30 20.44 -23.48
N GLY A 70 6.00 20.31 -23.25
CA GLY A 70 5.04 19.92 -24.28
C GLY A 70 5.24 18.50 -24.82
N ILE A 71 5.99 17.67 -24.08
CA ILE A 71 6.31 16.29 -24.45
C ILE A 71 5.49 15.37 -23.55
N GLU A 72 4.65 14.52 -24.14
CA GLU A 72 3.99 13.44 -23.42
C GLU A 72 4.97 12.30 -23.15
N GLU A 73 5.64 12.36 -21.99
CA GLU A 73 6.57 11.30 -21.59
C GLU A 73 5.81 10.06 -21.09
N ALA A 74 5.74 9.05 -21.96
CA ALA A 74 5.11 7.76 -21.65
C ALA A 74 5.78 7.02 -20.48
N VAL A 75 7.06 7.26 -20.21
CA VAL A 75 7.81 6.58 -19.15
C VAL A 75 7.19 6.83 -17.77
N PHE A 76 6.92 8.10 -17.44
CA PHE A 76 6.32 8.45 -16.15
C PHE A 76 4.86 8.01 -16.04
N PHE A 77 4.14 8.00 -17.15
CA PHE A 77 2.79 7.44 -17.20
C PHE A 77 2.78 5.93 -16.91
N ILE A 78 3.67 5.16 -17.57
CA ILE A 78 3.82 3.71 -17.34
C ILE A 78 4.28 3.43 -15.91
N ALA A 79 5.24 4.20 -15.40
CA ALA A 79 5.70 4.08 -14.02
C ALA A 79 4.55 4.31 -13.01
N ALA A 80 3.71 5.32 -13.25
CA ALA A 80 2.51 5.54 -12.45
C ALA A 80 1.56 4.34 -12.51
N LEU A 81 1.29 3.78 -13.69
CA LEU A 81 0.42 2.60 -13.81
C LEU A 81 0.95 1.38 -13.05
N ILE A 82 2.25 1.08 -13.19
CA ILE A 82 2.89 -0.03 -12.47
C ILE A 82 2.80 0.19 -10.95
N ALA A 83 3.09 1.41 -10.49
CA ALA A 83 3.03 1.76 -9.08
C ALA A 83 1.60 1.65 -8.53
N LEU A 84 0.59 2.06 -9.31
CA LEU A 84 -0.82 1.91 -8.94
C LEU A 84 -1.23 0.44 -8.80
N VAL A 85 -0.82 -0.41 -9.74
CA VAL A 85 -1.09 -1.86 -9.66
C VAL A 85 -0.41 -2.48 -8.45
N ALA A 86 0.87 -2.16 -8.21
CA ALA A 86 1.60 -2.63 -7.04
C ALA A 86 0.94 -2.17 -5.73
N PHE A 87 0.43 -0.94 -5.68
CA PHE A 87 -0.30 -0.40 -4.54
C PHE A 87 -1.59 -1.18 -4.25
N VAL A 88 -2.38 -1.46 -5.28
CA VAL A 88 -3.62 -2.25 -5.15
C VAL A 88 -3.33 -3.66 -4.64
N ILE A 89 -2.32 -4.34 -5.21
CA ILE A 89 -1.93 -5.70 -4.81
C ILE A 89 -1.47 -5.71 -3.35
N THR A 90 -0.54 -4.83 -2.98
CA THR A 90 0.03 -4.79 -1.62
C THR A 90 -1.02 -4.45 -0.57
N THR A 91 -1.97 -3.57 -0.89
CA THR A 91 -3.10 -3.26 -0.02
C THR A 91 -4.05 -4.44 0.12
N GLY A 92 -4.37 -5.14 -0.97
CA GLY A 92 -5.17 -6.37 -0.94
C GLY A 92 -4.53 -7.47 -0.09
N VAL A 93 -3.23 -7.71 -0.27
CA VAL A 93 -2.45 -8.65 0.56
C VAL A 93 -2.50 -8.23 2.03
N SER A 94 -2.32 -6.94 2.32
CA SER A 94 -2.38 -6.42 3.69
C SER A 94 -3.76 -6.67 4.31
N LEU A 95 -4.85 -6.48 3.56
CA LEU A 95 -6.20 -6.75 4.03
C LEU A 95 -6.41 -8.25 4.32
N VAL A 96 -5.96 -9.14 3.44
CA VAL A 96 -6.06 -10.59 3.65
C VAL A 96 -5.28 -11.03 4.90
N LEU A 97 -4.07 -10.50 5.07
CA LEU A 97 -3.24 -10.78 6.25
C LEU A 97 -3.90 -10.27 7.53
N TYR A 98 -4.50 -9.08 7.49
CA TYR A 98 -5.23 -8.50 8.61
C TYR A 98 -6.45 -9.35 9.01
N VAL A 99 -7.30 -9.73 8.04
CA VAL A 99 -8.49 -10.54 8.30
C VAL A 99 -8.11 -11.92 8.83
N ARG A 100 -7.12 -12.59 8.23
CA ARG A 100 -6.62 -13.88 8.71
C ARG A 100 -6.06 -13.81 10.13
N GLY A 101 -5.38 -12.71 10.47
CA GLY A 101 -4.86 -12.48 11.82
C GLY A 101 -5.94 -12.23 12.86
N ARG A 102 -7.16 -11.84 12.46
CA ARG A 102 -8.29 -11.54 13.34
C ARG A 102 -9.28 -12.70 13.52
N LEU A 103 -9.28 -13.66 12.59
CA LEU A 103 -10.15 -14.85 12.63
C LEU A 103 -9.54 -16.02 13.42
N ARG A 104 -8.28 -15.89 13.86
CA ARG A 104 -7.61 -16.81 14.78
C ARG A 104 -7.61 -16.20 16.17
#